data_AF-A0A2N1M189-F1
#
_entry.id   AF-A0A2N1M189-F1
#
_cell.length_a   1.000
_cell.length_b   1.000
_cell.length_c   1.000
_cell.angle_alpha   90.00
_cell.angle_beta   90.00
_cell.angle_gamma   90.00
#
_symmetry.space_group_name_H-M   'P 1'
#
loop_
_entity.id
_entity.type
_entity.pdbx_description
1 polymer ?
#
loop_
_entity_poly.entity_id
_entity_poly.type
_entity_poly.pdbx_seq_one_letter_code
_entity_poly.pdbx_strand_id
1 'polypeptide(L)'
;MDDNDYRFYTDGSVLNFKSSSVSTGLGWVQVDSDDFIVAHCSSSIRSDIPSSLRAELQSILSILEQLPNSAEILIFTDAQAIISSAPRVLSSEFSLKQLRKKNYVLWSYFRSLIFQKNLRVSFSKVAAHSDNDLNNRADFLAKDHLNSSSIYEPDISRLQDTLPMIPCFNNIQVDLDLRSLVKTRYEQIQFLNFCSLQRFARQSVSASLYSWKAIWGFFRFSLYHGASTNFKDHNFTIFRLKILFDRLPTLCL
;
A
#
# COMPACT_ATOMS: atom_id res chain seq x y z
N MET A 1 22.79 -27.53 23.52
CA MET A 1 22.61 -26.08 23.26
C MET A 1 21.94 -26.04 21.92
N ASP A 2 20.68 -25.64 21.89
CA ASP A 2 19.82 -25.84 20.74
C ASP A 2 20.25 -24.92 19.59
N ASP A 3 20.78 -25.56 18.55
CA ASP A 3 21.36 -24.97 17.34
C ASP A 3 20.29 -24.52 16.33
N ASN A 4 19.12 -24.09 16.81
CA ASN A 4 17.90 -23.90 16.01
C ASN A 4 17.42 -22.44 15.92
N ASP A 5 18.31 -21.48 16.15
CA ASP A 5 18.00 -20.06 16.00
C ASP A 5 18.19 -19.63 14.55
N TYR A 6 17.08 -19.40 13.85
CA TYR A 6 17.11 -18.97 12.45
C TYR A 6 17.35 -17.46 12.37
N ARG A 7 18.49 -17.05 11.80
CA ARG A 7 18.85 -15.63 11.64
C ARG A 7 18.78 -15.20 10.19
N PHE A 8 18.03 -14.14 9.93
CA PHE A 8 17.85 -13.61 8.57
C PHE A 8 18.04 -12.11 8.51
N TYR A 9 18.71 -11.63 7.47
CA TYR A 9 18.64 -10.22 7.04
C TYR A 9 17.73 -10.13 5.84
N THR A 10 16.86 -9.12 5.81
CA THR A 10 15.83 -9.01 4.78
C THR A 10 15.61 -7.58 4.34
N ASP A 11 15.28 -7.42 3.07
CA ASP A 11 14.91 -6.15 2.48
C ASP A 11 13.89 -6.31 1.34
N GLY A 12 13.24 -5.21 0.97
CA GLY A 12 12.32 -5.12 -0.16
C GLY A 12 12.58 -3.85 -0.96
N SER A 13 12.53 -3.97 -2.29
CA SER A 13 12.87 -2.86 -3.19
C SER A 13 11.76 -2.58 -4.18
N VAL A 14 11.61 -1.30 -4.54
CA VAL A 14 10.75 -0.84 -5.63
C VAL A 14 11.59 0.01 -6.56
N LEU A 15 11.77 -0.46 -7.80
CA LEU A 15 12.52 0.25 -8.84
C LEU A 15 11.59 1.00 -9.77
N ASN A 16 12.08 2.10 -10.34
CA ASN A 16 11.38 2.93 -11.33
C ASN A 16 9.95 3.33 -10.92
N PHE A 17 9.76 3.70 -9.64
CA PHE A 17 8.46 4.08 -9.09
C PHE A 17 7.80 5.19 -9.92
N LYS A 18 6.49 5.06 -10.20
CA LYS A 18 5.67 5.95 -11.07
C LYS A 18 5.95 5.87 -12.58
N SER A 19 6.79 4.94 -13.03
CA SER A 19 6.97 4.65 -14.45
C SER A 19 6.17 3.40 -14.88
N SER A 20 6.02 3.20 -16.19
CA SER A 20 5.47 1.96 -16.75
C SER A 20 6.39 0.75 -16.54
N SER A 21 7.68 0.98 -16.25
CA SER A 21 8.69 -0.04 -15.95
C SER A 21 8.88 -0.26 -14.44
N VAL A 22 7.86 0.05 -13.62
CA VAL A 22 7.91 -0.21 -12.18
C VAL A 22 8.08 -1.70 -11.92
N SER A 23 9.03 -2.04 -11.07
CA SER A 23 9.27 -3.41 -10.63
C SER A 23 9.48 -3.44 -9.13
N THR A 24 9.13 -4.56 -8.52
CA THR A 24 9.18 -4.76 -7.08
C THR A 24 9.84 -6.10 -6.82
N GLY A 25 10.73 -6.14 -5.83
CA GLY A 25 11.47 -7.35 -5.50
C GLY A 25 11.69 -7.48 -4.00
N LEU A 26 11.97 -8.71 -3.59
CA LEU A 26 12.40 -9.05 -2.24
C LEU A 26 13.80 -9.65 -2.27
N GLY A 27 14.50 -9.52 -1.15
CA GLY A 27 15.80 -10.12 -0.93
C GLY A 27 16.01 -10.48 0.53
N TRP A 28 16.58 -11.65 0.78
CA TRP A 28 17.03 -12.01 2.11
C TRP A 28 18.26 -12.90 2.09
N VAL A 29 19.02 -12.87 3.18
CA VAL A 29 20.13 -13.80 3.45
C VAL A 29 19.89 -14.46 4.80
N GLN A 30 20.10 -15.78 4.85
CA GLN A 30 20.14 -16.55 6.08
C GLN A 30 21.60 -16.69 6.51
N VAL A 31 21.85 -16.55 7.80
CA VAL A 31 23.17 -16.76 8.40
C VAL A 31 23.14 -17.75 9.54
N ASP A 32 24.29 -18.35 9.82
CA ASP A 32 24.51 -19.15 11.03
C ASP A 32 24.91 -18.29 12.24
N SER A 33 25.34 -18.92 13.32
CA SER A 33 25.77 -18.26 14.56
C SER A 33 27.01 -17.38 14.37
N ASP A 34 27.90 -17.74 13.44
CA ASP A 34 29.15 -17.06 13.11
C ASP A 34 28.98 -16.04 11.97
N ASP A 35 27.73 -15.71 11.62
CA ASP A 35 27.34 -14.78 10.56
C ASP A 35 27.77 -15.22 9.13
N PHE A 36 28.09 -16.50 8.92
CA PHE A 36 28.32 -17.04 7.57
C PHE A 36 26.99 -17.23 6.83
N ILE A 37 26.97 -16.86 5.56
CA ILE A 37 25.79 -17.00 4.70
C ILE A 37 25.57 -18.48 4.38
N VAL A 38 24.45 -19.02 4.87
CA VAL A 38 24.05 -20.41 4.60
C VAL A 38 23.04 -20.51 3.45
N ALA A 39 22.23 -19.47 3.25
CA ALA A 39 21.25 -19.39 2.15
C ALA A 39 20.94 -17.94 1.80
N HIS A 40 20.40 -17.72 0.60
CA HIS A 40 19.94 -16.41 0.17
C HIS A 40 18.82 -16.54 -0.87
N CYS A 41 18.04 -15.48 -1.01
CA CYS A 41 16.99 -15.39 -2.00
C CYS A 41 16.95 -14.00 -2.61
N SER A 42 16.66 -13.97 -3.91
CA SER A 42 16.22 -12.79 -4.65
C SER A 42 15.02 -13.22 -5.48
N SER A 43 13.93 -12.48 -5.40
CA SER A 43 12.71 -12.82 -6.13
C SER A 43 11.93 -11.59 -6.55
N SER A 44 11.33 -11.66 -7.74
CA SER A 44 10.40 -10.65 -8.21
C SER A 44 9.05 -10.80 -7.51
N ILE A 45 8.37 -9.67 -7.30
CA ILE A 45 6.99 -9.63 -6.78
C ILE A 45 6.12 -8.95 -7.83
N ARG A 46 4.85 -9.37 -7.91
CA ARG A 46 3.84 -8.66 -8.71
C ARG A 46 3.78 -7.18 -8.33
N SER A 47 3.95 -6.33 -9.33
CA SER A 47 4.03 -4.86 -9.17
C SER A 47 2.69 -4.16 -9.44
N ASP A 48 1.58 -4.87 -9.25
CA ASP A 48 0.21 -4.34 -9.35
C ASP A 48 -0.06 -3.26 -8.29
N ILE A 49 0.53 -3.42 -7.10
CA ILE A 49 0.45 -2.45 -6.00
C ILE A 49 1.88 -2.19 -5.47
N PRO A 50 2.69 -1.36 -6.14
CA PRO A 50 4.09 -1.15 -5.77
C PRO A 50 4.20 -0.38 -4.45
N SER A 51 4.92 -0.94 -3.48
CA SER A 51 5.15 -0.33 -2.15
C SER A 51 6.34 -0.97 -1.44
N SER A 52 7.26 -0.15 -0.91
CA SER A 52 8.41 -0.62 -0.10
C SER A 52 7.98 -1.56 1.03
N LEU A 53 7.03 -1.10 1.86
CA LEU A 53 6.47 -1.91 2.95
C LEU A 53 5.87 -3.24 2.49
N ARG A 54 5.34 -3.30 1.25
CA ARG A 54 4.75 -4.53 0.72
C ARG A 54 5.86 -5.51 0.34
N ALA A 55 6.91 -5.02 -0.30
CA ALA A 55 8.10 -5.80 -0.65
C ALA A 55 8.80 -6.33 0.61
N GLU A 56 9.04 -5.46 1.60
CA GLU A 56 9.64 -5.81 2.89
C GLU A 56 8.82 -6.91 3.61
N LEU A 57 7.50 -6.73 3.69
CA LEU A 57 6.61 -7.69 4.32
C LEU A 57 6.60 -9.04 3.58
N GLN A 58 6.59 -9.02 2.24
CA GLN A 58 6.62 -10.24 1.44
C GLN A 58 7.97 -10.97 1.53
N SER A 59 9.08 -10.24 1.66
CA SER A 59 10.37 -10.85 1.95
C SER A 59 10.31 -11.68 3.23
N ILE A 60 9.74 -11.12 4.30
CA ILE A 60 9.52 -11.83 5.57
C ILE A 60 8.57 -13.02 5.39
N LEU A 61 7.46 -12.85 4.68
CA LEU A 61 6.52 -13.95 4.42
C LEU A 61 7.19 -15.12 3.69
N SER A 62 8.05 -14.83 2.70
CA SER A 62 8.80 -15.85 1.97
C SER A 62 9.73 -16.65 2.89
N ILE A 63 10.31 -16.02 3.92
CA ILE A 63 11.08 -16.70 4.97
C ILE A 63 10.16 -17.58 5.82
N LEU A 64 9.07 -17.00 6.36
CA LEU A 64 8.16 -17.70 7.26
C LEU A 64 7.52 -18.94 6.64
N GLU A 65 7.24 -18.93 5.35
CA GLU A 65 6.70 -20.09 4.62
C GLU A 65 7.65 -21.29 4.63
N GLN A 66 8.97 -21.05 4.55
CA GLN A 66 10.00 -22.09 4.41
C GLN A 66 10.41 -22.75 5.74
N LEU A 67 10.11 -22.12 6.86
CA LEU A 67 10.60 -22.57 8.16
C LEU A 67 9.87 -23.82 8.70
N PRO A 68 10.48 -24.63 9.57
CA PRO A 68 9.76 -25.69 10.25
C PRO A 68 8.80 -25.14 11.31
N ASN A 69 7.89 -26.01 11.79
CA ASN A 69 7.00 -25.67 12.90
C ASN A 69 7.80 -25.47 14.20
N SER A 70 7.33 -24.56 15.05
CA SER A 70 7.94 -24.17 16.32
C SER A 70 9.36 -23.58 16.23
N ALA A 71 9.76 -23.09 15.05
CA ALA A 71 11.04 -22.43 14.86
C ALA A 71 11.10 -21.09 15.60
N GLU A 72 12.29 -20.76 16.11
CA GLU A 72 12.64 -19.47 16.69
C GLU A 72 13.51 -18.68 15.71
N ILE A 73 13.11 -17.43 15.44
CA ILE A 73 13.60 -16.67 14.29
C ILE A 73 13.92 -15.25 14.72
N LEU A 74 15.11 -14.79 14.35
CA LEU A 74 15.54 -13.41 14.49
C LEU A 74 15.71 -12.77 13.11
N ILE A 75 14.88 -11.76 12.83
CA ILE A 75 14.88 -11.03 11.57
C ILE A 75 15.51 -9.66 11.76
N PHE A 76 16.61 -9.41 11.05
CA PHE A 76 17.28 -8.14 10.94
C PHE A 76 16.71 -7.35 9.75
N THR A 77 16.21 -6.14 10.01
CA THR A 77 15.62 -5.27 8.99
C THR A 77 15.71 -3.80 9.40
N ASP A 78 15.80 -2.90 8.43
CA ASP A 78 15.71 -1.45 8.64
C ASP A 78 14.26 -0.92 8.55
N ALA A 79 13.31 -1.79 8.19
CA ALA A 79 11.89 -1.52 8.01
C ALA A 79 11.18 -1.18 9.34
N GLN A 80 11.29 0.07 9.78
CA GLN A 80 10.66 0.53 11.03
C GLN A 80 9.13 0.32 11.06
N ALA A 81 8.48 0.37 9.90
CA ALA A 81 7.05 0.13 9.76
C ALA A 81 6.69 -1.33 10.08
N ILE A 82 7.55 -2.30 9.73
CA ILE A 82 7.38 -3.71 10.10
C ILE A 82 7.54 -3.88 11.61
N ILE A 83 8.66 -3.41 12.15
CA ILE A 83 9.02 -3.54 13.58
C ILE A 83 7.91 -2.97 14.49
N SER A 84 7.33 -1.84 14.09
CA SER A 84 6.26 -1.19 14.87
C SER A 84 4.88 -1.81 14.68
N SER A 85 4.62 -2.47 13.54
CA SER A 85 3.32 -3.02 13.20
C SER A 85 3.16 -4.48 13.64
N ALA A 86 4.21 -5.30 13.51
CA ALA A 86 4.15 -6.74 13.74
C ALA A 86 3.61 -7.10 15.15
N PRO A 87 4.09 -6.52 16.27
CA PRO A 87 3.56 -6.84 17.60
C PRO A 87 2.06 -6.55 17.72
N ARG A 88 1.58 -5.45 17.11
CA ARG A 88 0.17 -5.05 17.14
C ARG A 88 -0.73 -5.96 16.30
N VAL A 89 -0.18 -6.52 15.22
CA VAL A 89 -0.87 -7.49 14.37
C VAL A 89 -0.98 -8.83 15.09
N LEU A 90 0.07 -9.26 15.79
CA LEU A 90 0.07 -10.50 16.57
C LEU A 90 -0.83 -10.43 17.80
N SER A 91 -0.89 -9.27 18.46
CA SER A 91 -1.70 -9.07 19.67
C SER A 91 -3.19 -8.83 19.41
N SER A 92 -3.60 -8.64 18.14
CA SER A 92 -4.98 -8.31 17.79
C SER A 92 -5.59 -9.39 16.93
N GLU A 93 -6.84 -9.74 17.21
CA GLU A 93 -7.66 -10.50 16.28
C GLU A 93 -8.11 -9.64 15.09
N PHE A 94 -8.70 -10.31 14.09
CA PHE A 94 -9.25 -9.62 12.94
C PHE A 94 -10.40 -8.70 13.37
N SER A 95 -10.47 -7.52 12.75
CA SER A 95 -11.64 -6.65 12.87
C SER A 95 -11.89 -5.89 11.57
N LEU A 96 -13.14 -5.52 11.31
CA LEU A 96 -13.51 -4.73 10.12
C LEU A 96 -12.76 -3.40 10.01
N LYS A 97 -12.17 -2.89 11.11
CA LYS A 97 -11.29 -1.71 11.08
C LYS A 97 -10.02 -1.95 10.27
N GLN A 98 -9.55 -3.20 10.16
CA GLN A 98 -8.37 -3.56 9.38
C GLN A 98 -8.59 -3.44 7.87
N LEU A 99 -9.83 -3.48 7.39
CA LEU A 99 -10.15 -3.18 5.98
C LEU A 99 -9.76 -1.75 5.54
N ARG A 100 -9.44 -0.88 6.51
CA ARG A 100 -8.94 0.48 6.28
C ARG A 100 -7.40 0.57 6.33
N LYS A 101 -6.71 -0.54 6.60
CA LYS A 101 -5.25 -0.60 6.65
C LYS A 101 -4.73 -1.10 5.31
N LYS A 102 -3.63 -0.52 4.86
CA LYS A 102 -2.87 -1.05 3.71
C LYS A 102 -2.27 -2.40 4.07
N ASN A 103 -2.11 -3.28 3.09
CA ASN A 103 -1.50 -4.59 3.27
C ASN A 103 -2.19 -5.48 4.32
N TYR A 104 -3.49 -5.27 4.59
CA TYR A 104 -4.19 -6.01 5.63
C TYR A 104 -4.25 -7.51 5.32
N VAL A 105 -4.32 -7.89 4.04
CA VAL A 105 -4.33 -9.30 3.62
C VAL A 105 -2.98 -9.93 3.92
N LEU A 106 -1.88 -9.28 3.54
CA LEU A 106 -0.53 -9.76 3.86
C LEU A 106 -0.27 -9.80 5.38
N TRP A 107 -0.74 -8.82 6.14
CA TRP A 107 -0.63 -8.83 7.60
C TRP A 107 -1.43 -9.97 8.24
N SER A 108 -2.61 -10.27 7.71
CA SER A 108 -3.39 -11.44 8.12
C SER A 108 -2.69 -12.75 7.77
N TYR A 109 -2.00 -12.81 6.62
CA TYR A 109 -1.20 -13.96 6.23
C TYR A 109 0.01 -14.16 7.15
N PHE A 110 0.74 -13.08 7.44
CA PHE A 110 1.84 -13.06 8.41
C PHE A 110 1.39 -13.61 9.77
N ARG A 111 0.26 -13.10 10.27
CA ARG A 111 -0.34 -13.59 11.51
C ARG A 111 -0.68 -15.07 11.40
N SER A 112 -1.37 -15.49 10.35
CA SER A 112 -1.79 -16.88 10.15
C SER A 112 -0.61 -17.84 10.18
N LEU A 113 0.47 -17.55 9.43
CA LEU A 113 1.68 -18.37 9.41
C LEU A 113 2.30 -18.53 10.80
N ILE A 114 2.43 -17.44 11.56
CA ILE A 114 3.02 -17.48 12.91
C ILE A 114 2.20 -18.37 13.85
N PHE A 115 0.88 -18.22 13.86
CA PHE A 115 0.03 -19.02 14.74
C PHE A 115 -0.09 -20.48 14.29
N GLN A 116 -0.26 -20.74 12.98
CA GLN A 116 -0.40 -22.09 12.45
C GLN A 116 0.87 -22.92 12.64
N LYS A 117 2.05 -22.31 12.47
CA LYS A 117 3.34 -22.97 12.61
C LYS A 117 3.95 -22.80 14.00
N ASN A 118 3.26 -22.13 14.93
CA ASN A 118 3.76 -21.84 16.29
C ASN A 118 5.15 -21.15 16.31
N LEU A 119 5.39 -20.22 15.39
CA LEU A 119 6.70 -19.58 15.24
C LEU A 119 6.94 -18.54 16.34
N ARG A 120 8.19 -18.43 16.81
CA ARG A 120 8.65 -17.34 17.67
C ARG A 120 9.46 -16.36 16.85
N VAL A 121 8.86 -15.21 16.52
CA VAL A 121 9.47 -14.21 15.64
C VAL A 121 9.91 -12.99 16.45
N SER A 122 11.21 -12.67 16.35
CA SER A 122 11.82 -11.48 16.92
C SER A 122 12.40 -10.60 15.81
N PHE A 123 12.33 -9.28 16.00
CA PHE A 123 12.88 -8.32 15.03
C PHE A 123 14.01 -7.52 15.67
N SER A 124 15.13 -7.40 14.96
CA SER A 124 16.22 -6.50 15.31
C SER A 124 16.35 -5.40 14.26
N LYS A 125 16.45 -4.15 14.73
CA LYS A 125 16.60 -3.01 13.83
C LYS A 125 18.04 -2.90 13.37
N VAL A 126 18.25 -2.87 12.06
CA VAL A 126 19.52 -2.46 11.46
C VAL A 126 19.42 -0.99 11.05
N ALA A 127 20.52 -0.25 11.14
CA ALA A 127 20.56 1.11 10.64
C ALA A 127 20.56 1.10 9.10
N ALA A 128 19.60 1.79 8.49
CA ALA A 128 19.58 2.00 7.05
C ALA A 128 20.89 2.68 6.61
N HIS A 129 21.48 2.18 5.51
CA HIS A 129 22.75 2.70 4.95
C HIS A 129 23.94 2.69 5.93
N SER A 130 23.98 1.71 6.84
CA SER A 130 25.15 1.45 7.68
C SER A 130 26.16 0.50 7.01
N ASP A 131 27.37 0.43 7.57
CA ASP A 131 28.40 -0.56 7.20
C ASP A 131 28.04 -1.97 7.73
N ASN A 132 26.81 -2.43 7.46
CA ASN A 132 26.40 -3.81 7.73
C ASN A 132 26.32 -4.58 6.40
N ASP A 133 27.34 -5.39 6.14
CA ASP A 133 27.50 -6.12 4.89
C ASP A 133 26.34 -7.08 4.57
N LEU A 134 25.76 -7.71 5.59
CA LEU A 134 24.64 -8.66 5.43
C LEU A 134 23.34 -7.95 5.06
N ASN A 135 23.08 -6.79 5.67
CA ASN A 135 21.95 -5.94 5.30
C ASN A 135 22.14 -5.36 3.89
N ASN A 136 23.34 -4.88 3.57
CA ASN A 136 23.69 -4.39 2.23
C ASN A 136 23.54 -5.50 1.18
N ARG A 137 23.84 -6.75 1.54
CA ARG A 137 23.60 -7.91 0.67
C ARG A 137 22.11 -8.19 0.47
N ALA A 138 21.28 -8.09 1.51
CA ALA A 138 19.83 -8.24 1.38
C ALA A 138 19.22 -7.14 0.48
N ASP A 139 19.62 -5.88 0.65
CA ASP A 139 19.24 -4.75 -0.22
C ASP A 139 19.66 -4.97 -1.68
N PHE A 140 20.90 -5.43 -1.89
CA PHE A 140 21.39 -5.80 -3.21
C PHE A 140 20.50 -6.89 -3.84
N LEU A 141 20.20 -7.96 -3.12
CA LEU A 141 19.35 -9.05 -3.61
C LEU A 141 17.93 -8.56 -3.93
N ALA A 142 17.37 -7.67 -3.10
CA ALA A 142 16.06 -7.09 -3.35
C ALA A 142 16.06 -6.22 -4.61
N LYS A 143 17.15 -5.50 -4.90
CA LYS A 143 17.32 -4.71 -6.14
C LYS A 143 17.63 -5.57 -7.36
N ASP A 144 18.28 -6.71 -7.17
CA ASP A 144 18.69 -7.64 -8.24
C ASP A 144 17.56 -8.58 -8.69
N HIS A 145 16.33 -8.41 -8.19
CA HIS A 145 15.17 -9.27 -8.48
C HIS A 145 14.85 -9.45 -9.96
N LEU A 146 15.22 -8.51 -10.83
CA LEU A 146 15.02 -8.60 -12.28
C LEU A 146 15.91 -9.67 -12.93
N ASN A 147 17.04 -9.99 -12.31
CA ASN A 147 17.94 -11.06 -12.75
C ASN A 147 17.53 -12.42 -12.14
N SER A 148 16.60 -12.44 -11.20
CA SER A 148 16.02 -13.66 -10.66
C SER A 148 15.00 -14.25 -11.63
N SER A 149 15.05 -15.57 -11.83
CA SER A 149 14.03 -16.31 -12.57
C SER A 149 12.78 -16.64 -11.74
N SER A 150 12.75 -16.25 -10.46
CA SER A 150 11.67 -16.58 -9.55
C SER A 150 10.72 -15.40 -9.33
N ILE A 151 9.43 -15.72 -9.19
CA ILE A 151 8.40 -14.79 -8.75
C ILE A 151 7.81 -15.34 -7.47
N TYR A 152 7.86 -14.53 -6.41
CA TYR A 152 7.21 -14.86 -5.15
C TYR A 152 5.77 -14.38 -5.17
N GLU A 153 4.84 -15.30 -4.91
CA GLU A 153 3.44 -15.02 -4.66
C GLU A 153 3.01 -15.70 -3.36
N PRO A 154 2.53 -14.95 -2.35
CA PRO A 154 2.06 -15.54 -1.11
C PRO A 154 0.83 -16.42 -1.35
N ASP A 155 0.74 -17.55 -0.64
CA ASP A 155 -0.39 -18.47 -0.75
C ASP A 155 -1.61 -17.97 0.06
N ILE A 156 -2.23 -16.92 -0.46
CA ILE A 156 -3.37 -16.22 0.14
C ILE A 156 -4.62 -17.12 0.23
N SER A 157 -4.65 -18.25 -0.50
CA SER A 157 -5.76 -19.21 -0.41
C SER A 157 -5.95 -19.75 1.02
N ARG A 158 -4.87 -19.80 1.80
CA ARG A 158 -4.87 -20.20 3.22
C ARG A 158 -5.61 -19.25 4.15
N LEU A 159 -6.02 -18.08 3.66
CA LEU A 159 -6.78 -17.09 4.44
C LEU A 159 -8.30 -17.20 4.28
N GLN A 160 -8.81 -18.15 3.48
CA GLN A 160 -10.25 -18.30 3.25
C GLN A 160 -11.05 -18.45 4.56
N ASP A 161 -10.50 -19.17 5.54
CA ASP A 161 -11.16 -19.36 6.85
C ASP A 161 -10.82 -18.26 7.88
N THR A 162 -9.85 -17.39 7.56
CA THR A 162 -9.36 -16.35 8.48
C THR A 162 -9.98 -14.98 8.18
N LEU A 163 -10.21 -14.68 6.90
CA LEU A 163 -10.73 -13.39 6.44
C LEU A 163 -12.13 -13.58 5.86
N PRO A 164 -13.09 -12.71 6.21
CA PRO A 164 -14.46 -12.81 5.68
C PRO A 164 -14.52 -12.52 4.17
N MET A 165 -13.54 -11.77 3.64
CA MET A 165 -13.44 -11.43 2.24
C MET A 165 -12.03 -10.94 1.89
N ILE A 166 -11.59 -11.30 0.69
CA ILE A 166 -10.40 -10.75 0.03
C ILE A 166 -10.89 -10.11 -1.28
N PRO A 167 -11.02 -8.77 -1.34
CA PRO A 167 -11.58 -8.11 -2.51
C PRO A 167 -10.61 -8.21 -3.69
N CYS A 168 -11.18 -8.42 -4.87
CA CYS A 168 -10.43 -8.47 -6.13
C CYS A 168 -11.05 -7.50 -7.14
N PHE A 169 -10.22 -6.89 -7.98
CA PHE A 169 -10.63 -6.09 -9.12
C PHE A 169 -9.86 -6.56 -10.35
N ASN A 170 -10.55 -7.01 -11.40
CA ASN A 170 -9.93 -7.60 -12.61
C ASN A 170 -8.89 -8.70 -12.29
N ASN A 171 -9.22 -9.62 -11.38
CA ASN A 171 -8.32 -10.68 -10.90
C ASN A 171 -7.04 -10.18 -10.19
N ILE A 172 -7.00 -8.92 -9.76
CA ILE A 172 -5.95 -8.33 -8.93
C ILE A 172 -6.48 -8.19 -7.51
N GLN A 173 -5.77 -8.74 -6.53
CA GLN A 173 -6.13 -8.62 -5.12
C GLN A 173 -5.97 -7.17 -4.65
N VAL A 174 -7.04 -6.62 -4.06
CA VAL A 174 -7.07 -5.24 -3.59
C VAL A 174 -6.64 -5.20 -2.13
N ASP A 175 -5.35 -5.04 -1.90
CA ASP A 175 -4.76 -4.98 -0.55
C ASP A 175 -4.42 -3.55 -0.12
N LEU A 176 -5.40 -2.66 -0.32
CA LEU A 176 -5.34 -1.24 -0.04
C LEU A 176 -6.36 -0.87 1.04
N ASP A 177 -6.31 0.37 1.54
CA ASP A 177 -7.41 0.92 2.33
C ASP A 177 -8.69 0.93 1.47
N LEU A 178 -9.59 -0.01 1.75
CA LEU A 178 -10.83 -0.21 0.99
C LEU A 178 -11.76 0.99 1.10
N ARG A 179 -11.79 1.66 2.26
CA ARG A 179 -12.63 2.86 2.44
C ARG A 179 -12.13 3.97 1.56
N SER A 180 -10.82 4.20 1.55
CA SER A 180 -10.20 5.21 0.69
C SER A 180 -10.44 4.87 -0.79
N LEU A 181 -10.24 3.61 -1.18
CA LEU A 181 -10.45 3.15 -2.56
C LEU A 181 -11.90 3.36 -3.02
N VAL A 182 -12.88 2.91 -2.24
CA VAL A 182 -14.30 3.07 -2.57
C VAL A 182 -14.67 4.55 -2.66
N LYS A 183 -14.19 5.37 -1.71
CA LYS A 183 -14.41 6.81 -1.73
C LYS A 183 -13.83 7.47 -2.99
N THR A 184 -12.57 7.21 -3.30
CA THR A 184 -11.91 7.77 -4.49
C THR A 184 -12.59 7.34 -5.77
N ARG A 185 -12.97 6.07 -5.90
CA ARG A 185 -13.71 5.57 -7.06
C ARG A 185 -15.08 6.25 -7.20
N TYR A 186 -15.80 6.39 -6.10
CA TYR A 186 -17.08 7.10 -6.10
C TYR A 186 -16.91 8.56 -6.55
N GLU A 187 -15.94 9.27 -5.99
CA GLU A 187 -15.63 10.66 -6.38
C GLU A 187 -15.27 10.78 -7.87
N GLN A 188 -14.49 9.84 -8.43
CA GLN A 188 -14.17 9.79 -9.85
C GLN A 188 -15.39 9.56 -10.74
N ILE A 189 -16.28 8.63 -10.36
CA ILE A 189 -17.53 8.36 -11.10
C ILE A 189 -18.43 9.60 -11.08
N GLN A 190 -18.62 10.22 -9.91
CA GLN A 190 -19.43 11.43 -9.80
C GLN A 190 -18.83 12.59 -10.59
N PHE A 191 -17.51 12.74 -10.59
CA PHE A 191 -16.83 13.74 -11.39
C PHE A 191 -17.01 13.48 -12.90
N LEU A 192 -16.88 12.23 -13.34
CA LEU A 192 -17.11 11.86 -14.74
C LEU A 192 -18.57 12.14 -15.17
N ASN A 193 -19.54 11.75 -14.33
CA ASN A 193 -20.96 12.03 -14.55
C ASN A 193 -21.24 13.54 -14.59
N PHE A 194 -20.58 14.30 -13.73
CA PHE A 194 -20.65 15.76 -13.75
C PHE A 194 -20.10 16.30 -15.07
N CYS A 195 -18.93 15.84 -15.52
CA CYS A 195 -18.32 16.27 -16.79
C CYS A 195 -19.13 15.85 -18.03
N SER A 196 -19.92 14.78 -17.95
CA SER A 196 -20.73 14.27 -19.07
C SER A 196 -22.10 14.92 -19.22
N LEU A 197 -22.49 15.85 -18.33
CA LEU A 197 -23.75 16.57 -18.49
C LEU A 197 -23.76 17.34 -19.83
N GLN A 198 -24.86 17.26 -20.57
CA GLN A 198 -25.00 17.84 -21.91
C GLN A 198 -24.63 19.34 -21.99
N ARG A 199 -24.87 20.09 -20.91
CA ARG A 199 -24.47 21.50 -20.80
C ARG A 199 -22.96 21.72 -20.92
N PHE A 200 -22.17 20.74 -20.47
CA PHE A 200 -20.72 20.74 -20.60
C PHE A 200 -20.23 20.23 -21.95
N ALA A 201 -21.11 19.77 -22.85
CA ALA A 201 -20.71 19.26 -24.16
C ALA A 201 -19.99 20.31 -25.03
N ARG A 202 -20.28 21.61 -24.83
CA ARG A 202 -19.54 22.70 -25.50
C ARG A 202 -18.17 22.92 -24.88
N GLN A 203 -18.06 22.79 -23.55
CA GLN A 203 -16.80 23.02 -22.81
C GLN A 203 -15.89 21.79 -22.81
N SER A 204 -16.43 20.58 -23.03
CA SER A 204 -15.65 19.33 -23.05
C SER A 204 -14.62 19.29 -24.19
N VAL A 205 -14.92 19.95 -25.32
CA VAL A 205 -13.99 20.11 -26.45
C VAL A 205 -12.72 20.91 -26.05
N SER A 206 -12.83 21.73 -25.01
CA SER A 206 -11.75 22.58 -24.48
C SER A 206 -11.35 22.19 -23.06
N ALA A 207 -11.59 20.96 -22.63
CA ALA A 207 -11.37 20.52 -21.25
C ALA A 207 -9.94 20.79 -20.73
N SER A 208 -8.94 20.75 -21.62
CA SER A 208 -7.53 21.04 -21.32
C SER A 208 -7.24 22.51 -21.03
N LEU A 209 -8.12 23.44 -21.43
CA LEU A 209 -7.99 24.87 -21.17
C LEU A 209 -8.44 25.26 -19.76
N TYR A 210 -9.14 24.37 -19.06
CA TYR A 210 -9.69 24.64 -17.73
C TYR A 210 -8.77 24.16 -16.62
N SER A 211 -8.28 25.07 -15.80
CA SER A 211 -7.62 24.72 -14.54
C SER A 211 -8.66 24.35 -13.49
N TRP A 212 -8.97 23.06 -13.36
CA TRP A 212 -9.88 22.55 -12.32
C TRP A 212 -9.42 22.95 -10.91
N LYS A 213 -8.10 23.03 -10.67
CA LYS A 213 -7.56 23.50 -9.38
C LYS A 213 -7.95 24.95 -9.11
N ALA A 214 -7.88 25.83 -10.12
CA ALA A 214 -8.29 27.23 -9.99
C ALA A 214 -9.82 27.35 -9.84
N ILE A 215 -10.60 26.58 -10.61
CA ILE A 215 -12.06 26.55 -10.51
C ILE A 215 -12.50 26.13 -9.11
N TRP A 216 -11.96 25.03 -8.59
CA TRP A 216 -12.26 24.58 -7.22
C TRP A 216 -11.76 25.56 -6.16
N GLY A 217 -10.61 26.20 -6.39
CA GLY A 217 -10.12 27.29 -5.54
C GLY A 217 -11.10 28.45 -5.48
N PHE A 218 -11.64 28.87 -6.63
CA PHE A 218 -12.67 29.91 -6.71
C PHE A 218 -13.95 29.52 -5.96
N PHE A 219 -14.39 28.27 -6.05
CA PHE A 219 -15.56 27.78 -5.30
C PHE A 219 -15.34 27.69 -3.78
N ARG A 220 -14.13 27.37 -3.34
CA ARG A 220 -13.78 27.27 -1.92
C ARG A 220 -13.42 28.61 -1.28
N PHE A 221 -13.11 29.63 -2.09
CA PHE A 221 -12.78 30.96 -1.60
C PHE A 221 -14.00 31.62 -0.95
N SER A 222 -13.91 31.93 0.34
CA SER A 222 -14.86 32.79 1.05
C SER A 222 -14.16 34.07 1.51
N LEU A 223 -14.88 35.19 1.44
CA LEU A 223 -14.45 36.47 1.99
C LEU A 223 -14.74 36.57 3.50
N TYR A 224 -15.58 35.69 4.05
CA TYR A 224 -15.96 35.69 5.46
C TYR A 224 -15.28 34.52 6.17
N HIS A 225 -14.39 34.86 7.10
CA HIS A 225 -13.60 33.86 7.83
C HIS A 225 -14.29 33.59 9.18
N GLY A 226 -14.83 32.37 9.36
CA GLY A 226 -15.51 31.96 10.59
C GLY A 226 -16.32 30.66 10.44
N ALA A 227 -16.61 29.99 11.56
CA ALA A 227 -17.35 28.71 11.59
C ALA A 227 -18.88 28.86 11.42
N SER A 228 -19.38 30.08 11.19
CA SER A 228 -20.80 30.37 11.03
C SER A 228 -21.21 30.41 9.56
N THR A 229 -22.29 29.69 9.22
CA THR A 229 -22.93 29.78 7.91
C THR A 229 -23.52 31.18 7.71
N ASN A 230 -22.94 31.95 6.79
CA ASN A 230 -23.42 33.27 6.41
C ASN A 230 -24.29 33.19 5.14
N PHE A 231 -25.51 33.73 5.18
CA PHE A 231 -26.42 33.78 4.04
C PHE A 231 -25.81 34.46 2.81
N LYS A 232 -24.94 35.47 2.99
CA LYS A 232 -24.26 36.15 1.88
C LYS A 232 -23.28 35.22 1.16
N ASP A 233 -22.49 34.45 1.90
CA ASP A 233 -21.59 33.45 1.33
C ASP A 233 -22.34 32.32 0.64
N HIS A 234 -23.44 31.89 1.23
CA HIS A 234 -24.31 30.88 0.64
C HIS A 234 -24.85 31.35 -0.72
N ASN A 235 -25.41 32.56 -0.79
CA ASN A 235 -25.92 33.15 -2.02
C ASN A 235 -24.81 33.34 -3.07
N PHE A 236 -23.62 33.75 -2.65
CA PHE A 236 -22.48 33.89 -3.56
C PHE A 236 -22.02 32.53 -4.10
N THR A 237 -22.00 31.49 -3.27
CA THR A 237 -21.72 30.11 -3.70
C THR A 237 -22.76 29.62 -4.70
N ILE A 238 -24.06 29.86 -4.44
CA ILE A 238 -25.14 29.55 -5.39
C ILE A 238 -24.94 30.28 -6.71
N PHE A 239 -24.61 31.57 -6.67
CA PHE A 239 -24.37 32.37 -7.87
C PHE A 239 -23.23 31.79 -8.72
N ARG A 240 -22.10 31.43 -8.09
CA ARG A 240 -20.97 30.79 -8.77
C ARG A 240 -21.36 29.43 -9.37
N LEU A 241 -22.17 28.64 -8.66
CA LEU A 241 -22.67 27.37 -9.18
C LEU A 241 -23.57 27.62 -10.39
N LYS A 242 -24.45 28.64 -10.33
CA LYS A 242 -25.27 29.02 -11.48
C LYS A 242 -24.42 29.43 -12.69
N ILE A 243 -23.31 30.16 -12.51
CA ILE A 243 -22.37 30.46 -13.59
C ILE A 243 -21.78 29.18 -14.18
N LEU A 244 -21.22 28.30 -13.34
CA LEU A 244 -20.60 27.05 -13.80
C LEU A 244 -21.59 26.18 -14.57
N PHE A 245 -22.85 26.17 -14.12
CA PHE A 245 -23.91 25.36 -14.71
C PHE A 245 -24.65 26.02 -15.87
N ASP A 246 -24.26 27.23 -16.28
CA ASP A 246 -24.95 28.07 -17.28
C ASP A 246 -26.45 28.23 -16.97
N ARG A 247 -26.76 28.55 -15.69
CA ARG A 247 -28.10 28.69 -15.11
C ARG A 247 -28.40 30.09 -14.59
N LEU A 248 -27.63 31.08 -15.00
CA LEU A 248 -28.03 32.46 -14.75
C LEU A 248 -29.30 32.73 -15.58
N PRO A 249 -30.32 33.38 -15.01
CA PRO A 249 -31.49 33.75 -15.77
C PRO A 249 -31.04 34.70 -16.89
N THR A 250 -31.05 34.22 -18.13
CA THR A 250 -30.93 35.05 -19.32
C THR A 250 -32.33 35.53 -19.68
N LEU A 251 -32.48 36.80 -20.04
CA LEU A 251 -33.71 37.28 -20.67
C LEU A 251 -33.95 36.41 -21.91
N CYS A 252 -35.00 35.61 -21.92
CA CYS A 252 -35.48 35.00 -23.15
C CYS A 252 -35.99 36.15 -24.03
N LEU A 253 -35.34 36.37 -25.17
CA LEU A 253 -35.86 37.18 -26.27
C LEU A 253 -36.86 36.35 -27.07
#